data_AF-A0A7N0RBW0-F1
#
_entry.id   AF-A0A7N0RBW0-F1
#
_cell.length_a   1.000
_cell.length_b   1.000
_cell.length_c   1.000
_cell.angle_alpha   90.00
_cell.angle_beta   90.00
_cell.angle_gamma   90.00
#
_symmetry.space_group_name_H-M   'P 1'
#
loop_
_entity.id
_entity.type
_entity.pdbx_description
1 polymer ?
#
loop_
_entity_poly.entity_id
_entity_poly.type
_entity_poly.pdbx_seq_one_letter_code
_entity_poly.pdbx_strand_id
1 'polypeptide(L)'
;MDSSTLNFADFPEDVQLCILSFLAPSDIATFACTSSRSNSLCRSDKKLWYAMCDRRWGGRTDIRKWGGGKVAYKALYRTLNEWEDLIGFWRRSGLGQRQSAGIEPPALVFFEWGVSYLGGFRVSPGRGSGYGVVKSPFLMMGLGESGEVVNFLDPDGRSELTADLDVEKLGFSDSDLISVNVSFMGRNHLMVEENSRFGSLNSNSAHNKKNGISRSSSSGSVKVVEEEDVAVMAGGDGVFSGSPGSFPDRLMVDIYQYFANRTSPVSDRATRRQRRREKERRKWEAEHFVKIVDCSPTLNRPLQGLWKGISDDDTNLDFYLVAYDDIGGVACRRVGDSCKPFSSYSPVFWTSDSTLIESPFSHEEECLYASRIHLQPSMAENYFTGNSCSVSNEPVSRIMLINSSYDLVIPNLTAYSRQVEGRVWQYRNGTFGFGFLRDSFIIDLRHIVQDGCLLDVVGSRRSE
;
A
#
# COMPACT_ATOMS: atom_id res chain seq x y z
N MET A 1 -34.40 33.70 -43.27
CA MET A 1 -33.09 33.18 -42.88
C MET A 1 -33.36 31.84 -42.23
N ASP A 2 -33.17 30.76 -42.97
CA ASP A 2 -33.41 29.42 -42.44
C ASP A 2 -32.34 29.13 -41.39
N SER A 3 -32.76 29.05 -40.12
CA SER A 3 -31.91 28.53 -39.05
C SER A 3 -31.74 27.03 -39.32
N SER A 4 -30.69 26.66 -40.07
CA SER A 4 -30.31 25.27 -40.25
C SER A 4 -29.99 24.69 -38.87
N THR A 5 -30.90 23.88 -38.33
CA THR A 5 -30.70 23.18 -37.06
C THR A 5 -29.65 22.09 -37.29
N LEU A 6 -28.44 22.32 -36.78
CA LEU A 6 -27.37 21.33 -36.76
C LEU A 6 -27.75 20.19 -35.80
N ASN A 7 -27.76 18.96 -36.31
CA ASN A 7 -27.99 17.77 -35.50
C ASN A 7 -26.64 17.16 -35.07
N PHE A 8 -26.63 16.37 -33.99
CA PHE A 8 -25.41 15.70 -33.51
C PHE A 8 -24.75 14.83 -34.60
N ALA A 9 -25.59 14.22 -35.43
CA ALA A 9 -25.21 13.39 -36.57
C ALA A 9 -24.43 14.14 -37.66
N ASP A 10 -24.50 15.48 -37.69
CA ASP A 10 -23.87 16.32 -38.71
C ASP A 10 -22.42 16.67 -38.34
N PHE A 11 -22.03 16.47 -37.07
CA PHE A 11 -20.64 16.65 -36.65
C PHE A 11 -19.74 15.56 -37.25
N PRO A 12 -18.47 15.87 -37.55
CA PRO A 12 -17.45 14.86 -37.84
C PRO A 12 -17.33 13.80 -36.74
N GLU A 13 -16.94 12.56 -37.10
CA GLU A 13 -16.92 11.42 -36.16
C GLU A 13 -16.00 11.67 -34.96
N ASP A 14 -14.84 12.27 -35.16
CA ASP A 14 -13.89 12.67 -34.11
C ASP A 14 -14.50 13.67 -33.12
N VAL A 15 -15.26 14.64 -33.60
CA VAL A 15 -16.01 15.60 -32.75
C VAL A 15 -17.11 14.88 -31.97
N GLN A 16 -17.86 13.98 -32.62
CA GLN A 16 -18.88 13.17 -31.94
C GLN A 16 -18.25 12.32 -30.82
N LEU A 17 -17.13 11.63 -31.11
CA LEU A 17 -16.40 10.84 -30.13
C LEU A 17 -15.86 11.70 -29.00
N CYS A 18 -15.34 12.89 -29.30
CA CYS A 18 -14.89 13.85 -28.30
C CYS A 18 -16.04 14.23 -27.35
N ILE A 19 -17.21 14.59 -27.88
CA ILE A 19 -18.39 14.91 -27.06
C ILE A 19 -18.80 13.72 -26.19
N LEU A 20 -18.93 12.53 -26.80
CA LEU A 20 -19.38 11.33 -26.08
C LEU A 20 -18.42 10.89 -24.97
N SER A 21 -17.14 11.21 -25.11
CA SER A 21 -16.14 10.78 -24.14
C SER A 21 -16.06 11.68 -22.89
N PHE A 22 -16.92 12.70 -22.79
CA PHE A 22 -17.26 13.39 -21.53
C PHE A 22 -18.35 12.67 -20.71
N LEU A 23 -19.08 11.73 -21.31
CA LEU A 23 -20.23 11.09 -20.70
C LEU A 23 -19.84 9.91 -19.79
N ALA A 24 -20.69 9.61 -18.82
CA ALA A 24 -20.55 8.40 -18.02
C ALA A 24 -20.86 7.15 -18.87
N PRO A 25 -20.30 5.97 -18.52
CA PRO A 25 -20.62 4.72 -19.21
C PRO A 25 -22.12 4.40 -19.30
N SER A 26 -22.91 4.79 -18.28
CA SER A 26 -24.37 4.65 -18.26
C SER A 26 -25.06 5.50 -19.33
N ASP A 27 -24.58 6.72 -19.52
CA ASP A 27 -25.14 7.67 -20.49
C ASP A 27 -24.78 7.24 -21.91
N ILE A 28 -23.58 6.68 -22.10
CA ILE A 28 -23.16 6.06 -23.37
C ILE A 28 -24.04 4.87 -23.71
N ALA A 29 -24.37 4.02 -22.72
CA ALA A 29 -25.30 2.91 -22.93
C ALA A 29 -26.68 3.41 -23.34
N THR A 30 -27.19 4.46 -22.68
CA THR A 30 -28.48 5.09 -23.01
C THR A 30 -28.46 5.72 -24.41
N PHE A 31 -27.39 6.45 -24.75
CA PHE A 31 -27.19 7.06 -26.05
C PHE A 31 -27.11 6.00 -27.17
N ALA A 32 -26.42 4.88 -26.92
CA ALA A 32 -26.35 3.77 -27.87
C ALA A 32 -27.74 3.18 -28.20
N CYS A 33 -28.70 3.27 -27.29
CA CYS A 33 -30.08 2.81 -27.52
C CYS A 33 -30.94 3.76 -28.38
N THR A 34 -30.48 4.99 -28.66
CA THR A 34 -31.27 5.99 -29.39
C THR A 34 -31.38 5.73 -30.89
N SER A 35 -30.35 5.14 -31.51
CA SER A 35 -30.34 4.83 -32.94
C SER A 35 -29.30 3.76 -33.29
N SER A 36 -29.46 3.12 -34.45
CA SER A 36 -28.46 2.17 -34.99
C SER A 36 -27.11 2.83 -35.23
N ARG A 37 -27.10 4.10 -35.67
CA ARG A 37 -25.88 4.89 -35.87
C ARG A 37 -25.17 5.16 -34.55
N SER A 38 -25.90 5.60 -33.53
CA SER A 38 -25.37 5.82 -32.17
C SER A 38 -24.78 4.53 -31.57
N ASN A 39 -25.48 3.41 -31.72
CA ASN A 39 -24.99 2.10 -31.29
C ASN A 39 -23.68 1.71 -31.99
N SER A 40 -23.60 1.91 -33.31
CA SER A 40 -22.38 1.62 -34.08
C SER A 40 -21.19 2.45 -33.61
N LEU A 41 -21.41 3.75 -33.35
CA LEU A 41 -20.41 4.67 -32.82
C LEU A 41 -19.92 4.22 -31.43
N CYS A 42 -20.83 3.82 -30.54
CA CYS A 42 -20.50 3.41 -29.17
C CYS A 42 -19.89 2.01 -29.03
N ARG A 43 -20.04 1.15 -30.04
CA ARG A 43 -19.44 -0.20 -30.06
C ARG A 43 -17.94 -0.19 -30.36
N SER A 44 -17.42 0.91 -30.90
CA SER A 44 -16.01 1.00 -31.28
C SER A 44 -15.10 1.14 -30.05
N ASP A 45 -14.46 0.04 -29.65
CA ASP A 45 -13.51 0.00 -28.53
C ASP A 45 -12.29 0.91 -28.79
N LYS A 46 -11.65 0.76 -29.95
CA LYS A 46 -10.44 1.53 -30.33
C LYS A 46 -10.67 3.03 -30.52
N LYS A 47 -11.92 3.47 -30.69
CA LYS A 47 -12.26 4.87 -30.90
C LYS A 47 -12.83 5.49 -29.63
N LEU A 48 -14.05 5.09 -29.25
CA LEU A 48 -14.76 5.72 -28.13
C LEU A 48 -14.10 5.39 -26.79
N TRP A 49 -13.86 4.10 -26.50
CA TRP A 49 -13.31 3.71 -25.20
C TRP A 49 -11.87 4.15 -25.04
N TYR A 50 -11.06 4.16 -26.11
CA TYR A 50 -9.77 4.84 -26.10
C TYR A 50 -9.89 6.31 -25.74
N ALA A 51 -10.75 7.09 -26.42
CA ALA A 51 -10.93 8.52 -26.15
C ALA A 51 -11.43 8.80 -24.72
N MET A 52 -12.25 7.91 -24.16
CA MET A 52 -12.67 7.98 -22.76
C MET A 52 -11.50 7.76 -21.79
N CYS A 53 -10.68 6.73 -22.03
CA CYS A 53 -9.50 6.45 -21.22
C CYS A 53 -8.47 7.59 -21.30
N ASP A 54 -8.16 8.03 -22.52
CA ASP A 54 -7.17 9.06 -22.81
C ASP A 54 -7.52 10.41 -22.17
N ARG A 55 -8.80 10.82 -22.22
CA ARG A 55 -9.24 12.05 -21.54
C ARG A 55 -9.07 11.97 -20.02
N ARG A 56 -9.40 10.84 -19.41
CA ARG A 56 -9.43 10.74 -17.94
C ARG A 56 -8.07 10.45 -17.34
N TRP A 57 -7.26 9.60 -18.00
CA TRP A 57 -5.98 9.14 -17.48
C TRP A 57 -4.78 9.36 -18.41
N GLY A 58 -4.97 9.80 -19.66
CA GLY A 58 -3.87 9.97 -20.63
C GLY A 58 -2.82 11.02 -20.22
N GLY A 59 -3.18 11.96 -19.35
CA GLY A 59 -2.22 12.88 -18.73
C GLY A 59 -1.42 12.29 -17.56
N ARG A 60 -1.75 11.08 -17.10
CA ARG A 60 -1.14 10.41 -15.93
C ARG A 60 -0.50 9.06 -16.27
N THR A 61 -0.95 8.40 -17.32
CA THR A 61 -0.48 7.06 -17.76
C THR A 61 -0.63 6.91 -19.28
N ASP A 62 0.17 6.04 -19.89
CA ASP A 62 0.12 5.75 -21.33
C ASP A 62 -0.89 4.64 -21.63
N ILE A 63 -2.09 5.05 -22.03
CA ILE A 63 -3.24 4.18 -22.34
C ILE A 63 -2.89 3.09 -23.36
N ARG A 64 -1.92 3.31 -24.26
CA ARG A 64 -1.58 2.36 -25.32
C ARG A 64 -0.63 1.25 -24.86
N LYS A 65 0.05 1.43 -23.73
CA LYS A 65 1.04 0.48 -23.21
C LYS A 65 0.46 -0.54 -22.22
N TRP A 66 -0.75 -0.31 -21.71
CA TRP A 66 -1.40 -1.22 -20.77
C TRP A 66 -1.64 -2.61 -21.38
N GLY A 67 -1.22 -3.66 -20.66
CA GLY A 67 -1.29 -5.07 -21.10
C GLY A 67 -0.76 -5.30 -22.51
N GLY A 68 0.40 -4.72 -22.82
CA GLY A 68 1.07 -4.87 -24.11
C GLY A 68 0.36 -4.17 -25.28
N GLY A 69 -0.59 -3.29 -24.99
CA GLY A 69 -1.45 -2.68 -26.01
C GLY A 69 -2.46 -3.65 -26.62
N LYS A 70 -2.64 -4.84 -26.03
CA LYS A 70 -3.58 -5.88 -26.50
C LYS A 70 -4.91 -5.86 -25.75
N VAL A 71 -4.98 -5.18 -24.61
CA VAL A 71 -6.18 -5.10 -23.78
C VAL A 71 -7.25 -4.23 -24.43
N ALA A 72 -8.51 -4.68 -24.37
CA ALA A 72 -9.64 -3.87 -24.82
C ALA A 72 -9.79 -2.62 -23.94
N TYR A 73 -9.96 -1.44 -24.56
CA TYR A 73 -10.06 -0.18 -23.83
C TYR A 73 -11.28 -0.11 -22.92
N LYS A 74 -12.37 -0.81 -23.24
CA LYS A 74 -13.52 -0.95 -22.35
C LYS A 74 -13.22 -1.76 -21.08
N ALA A 75 -12.31 -2.74 -21.15
CA ALA A 75 -11.85 -3.46 -19.97
C ALA A 75 -10.89 -2.57 -19.17
N LEU A 76 -9.93 -1.93 -19.85
CA LEU A 76 -9.01 -0.97 -19.25
C LEU A 76 -9.75 0.16 -18.51
N TYR A 77 -10.77 0.77 -19.11
CA TYR A 77 -11.57 1.82 -18.48
C TYR A 77 -12.15 1.37 -17.13
N ARG A 78 -12.68 0.14 -17.08
CA ARG A 78 -13.25 -0.42 -15.85
C ARG A 78 -12.18 -0.60 -14.78
N THR A 79 -11.05 -1.22 -15.14
CA THR A 79 -9.93 -1.42 -14.22
C THR A 79 -9.36 -0.09 -13.69
N LEU A 80 -9.07 0.87 -14.58
CA LEU A 80 -8.52 2.17 -14.17
C LEU A 80 -9.51 2.97 -13.32
N ASN A 81 -10.80 2.88 -13.61
CA ASN A 81 -11.84 3.51 -12.80
C ASN A 81 -11.94 2.89 -11.39
N GLU A 82 -11.78 1.57 -11.26
CA GLU A 82 -11.71 0.91 -9.95
C GLU A 82 -10.45 1.32 -9.17
N TRP A 83 -9.33 1.49 -9.87
CA TRP A 83 -8.04 1.84 -9.25
C TRP A 83 -7.85 3.33 -9.01
N GLU A 84 -8.68 4.20 -9.55
CA GLU A 84 -8.56 5.64 -9.35
C GLU A 84 -8.67 6.03 -7.87
N ASP A 85 -9.50 5.31 -7.12
CA ASP A 85 -9.64 5.50 -5.68
C ASP A 85 -8.36 5.10 -4.91
N LEU A 86 -7.42 4.34 -5.49
CA LEU A 86 -6.13 4.03 -4.85
C LEU A 86 -5.19 5.22 -4.77
N ILE A 87 -5.29 6.17 -5.70
CA ILE A 87 -4.27 7.21 -5.82
C ILE A 87 -4.21 8.08 -4.56
N GLY A 88 -3.00 8.37 -4.10
CA GLY A 88 -2.74 9.15 -2.90
C GLY A 88 -2.18 8.34 -1.73
N PHE A 89 -2.34 8.88 -0.52
CA PHE A 89 -1.72 8.33 0.69
C PHE A 89 -2.64 7.36 1.43
N TRP A 90 -2.02 6.32 1.98
CA TRP A 90 -2.65 5.33 2.82
C TRP A 90 -1.76 5.03 4.01
N ARG A 91 -2.38 4.64 5.12
CA ARG A 91 -1.68 4.15 6.31
C ARG A 91 -2.04 2.70 6.53
N ARG A 92 -1.07 1.88 6.94
CA ARG A 92 -1.38 0.51 7.41
C ARG A 92 -2.35 0.56 8.60
N SER A 93 -3.26 -0.40 8.67
CA SER A 93 -4.25 -0.55 9.73
C SER A 93 -4.10 -1.92 10.39
N GLY A 94 -4.27 -1.98 11.71
CA GLY A 94 -4.16 -3.20 12.50
C GLY A 94 -2.84 -3.33 13.29
N LEU A 95 -2.90 -4.14 14.34
CA LEU A 95 -1.74 -4.61 15.09
C LEU A 95 -1.20 -5.83 14.35
N GLY A 96 -0.15 -5.66 13.54
CA GLY A 96 0.62 -6.82 13.08
C GLY A 96 1.06 -7.62 14.31
N GLN A 97 0.80 -8.93 14.35
CA GLN A 97 1.31 -9.75 15.44
C GLN A 97 2.84 -9.66 15.44
N ARG A 98 3.37 -9.34 16.63
CA ARG A 98 4.78 -9.13 16.92
C ARG A 98 5.66 -10.20 16.26
N GLN A 99 6.41 -9.84 15.23
CA GLN A 99 7.72 -10.46 15.05
C GLN A 99 8.61 -9.87 16.17
N SER A 100 9.24 -10.77 16.91
CA SER A 100 10.01 -10.58 18.13
C SER A 100 10.88 -9.30 18.15
N ALA A 101 10.75 -8.51 19.22
CA ALA A 101 11.62 -7.39 19.65
C ALA A 101 11.84 -6.24 18.65
N GLY A 102 11.01 -5.18 18.77
CA GLY A 102 11.20 -3.88 18.10
C GLY A 102 9.94 -3.48 17.32
N ILE A 103 9.41 -2.29 17.59
CA ILE A 103 8.04 -1.90 17.22
C ILE A 103 8.01 -1.30 15.82
N GLU A 104 7.08 -1.73 14.97
CA GLU A 104 6.72 -1.00 13.74
C GLU A 104 5.20 -0.82 13.60
N PRO A 105 4.66 0.33 14.03
CA PRO A 105 3.33 0.80 13.65
C PRO A 105 3.41 1.69 12.38
N PRO A 106 2.28 2.10 11.78
CA PRO A 106 1.97 1.86 10.38
C PRO A 106 2.85 2.59 9.36
N ALA A 107 3.38 1.80 8.42
CA ALA A 107 3.98 2.27 7.19
C ALA A 107 3.00 3.19 6.44
N LEU A 108 3.45 4.42 6.18
CA LEU A 108 2.82 5.35 5.27
C LEU A 108 3.14 4.86 3.85
N VAL A 109 2.12 4.66 3.04
CA VAL A 109 2.27 4.28 1.63
C VAL A 109 1.60 5.29 0.72
N PHE A 110 2.12 5.40 -0.49
CA PHE A 110 1.68 6.33 -1.52
C PHE A 110 1.50 5.57 -2.83
N PHE A 111 0.35 5.76 -3.46
CA PHE A 111 0.04 5.15 -4.76
C PHE A 111 -0.05 6.22 -5.84
N GLU A 112 0.54 5.92 -6.98
CA GLU A 112 0.51 6.78 -8.17
C GLU A 112 0.43 5.95 -9.45
N TRP A 113 0.09 6.65 -10.54
CA TRP A 113 0.14 6.09 -11.88
C TRP A 113 1.58 6.02 -12.38
N GLY A 114 1.97 4.87 -12.89
CA GLY A 114 3.14 4.71 -13.76
C GLY A 114 2.75 4.77 -15.23
N VAL A 115 3.71 4.48 -16.11
CA VAL A 115 3.50 4.52 -17.57
C VAL A 115 2.44 3.53 -18.03
N SER A 116 2.42 2.30 -17.48
CA SER A 116 1.47 1.24 -17.83
C SER A 116 1.13 0.33 -16.64
N TYR A 117 1.34 0.85 -15.42
CA TYR A 117 1.12 0.17 -14.16
C TYR A 117 0.66 1.18 -13.10
N LEU A 118 0.21 0.69 -11.96
CA LEU A 118 -0.01 1.47 -10.74
C LEU A 118 1.02 1.04 -9.70
N GLY A 119 1.78 2.00 -9.21
CA GLY A 119 2.87 1.77 -8.25
C GLY A 119 2.46 2.13 -6.84
N GLY A 120 2.67 1.23 -5.90
CA GLY A 120 2.61 1.46 -4.46
C GLY A 120 4.01 1.60 -3.89
N PHE A 121 4.22 2.67 -3.13
CA PHE A 121 5.52 3.03 -2.56
C PHE A 121 5.39 3.26 -1.06
N ARG A 122 6.33 2.73 -0.27
CA ARG A 122 6.53 3.10 1.13
C ARG A 122 7.19 4.47 1.17
N VAL A 123 6.70 5.31 2.08
CA VAL A 123 7.19 6.65 2.29
C VAL A 123 7.85 6.69 3.66
N SER A 124 9.15 6.96 3.69
CA SER A 124 9.95 6.98 4.91
C SER A 124 10.84 8.22 4.98
N PRO A 125 11.27 8.61 6.19
CA PRO A 125 12.28 9.64 6.40
C PRO A 125 13.58 9.34 5.62
N GLY A 126 14.16 10.36 4.99
CA GLY A 126 15.48 10.27 4.39
C GLY A 126 16.58 10.12 5.45
N ARG A 127 17.70 9.50 5.07
CA ARG A 127 18.90 9.46 5.92
C ARG A 127 19.57 10.83 5.86
N GLY A 128 19.55 11.58 6.97
CA GLY A 128 20.15 12.90 7.07
C GLY A 128 19.39 13.78 8.04
N SER A 129 19.95 14.96 8.36
CA SER A 129 19.32 15.94 9.26
C SER A 129 18.39 16.90 8.50
N GLY A 130 17.75 16.45 7.42
CA GLY A 130 16.97 17.29 6.51
C GLY A 130 15.51 16.88 6.35
N TYR A 131 14.75 17.64 5.56
CA TYR A 131 13.35 17.34 5.21
C TYR A 131 13.20 16.28 4.10
N GLY A 132 14.28 15.57 3.76
CA GLY A 132 14.31 14.58 2.68
C GLY A 132 13.38 13.41 2.97
N VAL A 133 12.67 12.94 1.94
CA VAL A 133 11.75 11.80 2.00
C VAL A 133 12.21 10.73 1.03
N VAL A 134 12.24 9.48 1.47
CA VAL A 134 12.56 8.33 0.62
C VAL A 134 11.26 7.64 0.20
N LYS A 135 11.20 7.34 -1.09
CA LYS A 135 10.10 6.59 -1.70
C LYS A 135 10.64 5.24 -2.16
N SER A 136 10.22 4.17 -1.52
CA SER A 136 10.67 2.80 -1.82
C SER A 136 9.52 1.99 -2.42
N PRO A 137 9.63 1.46 -3.64
CA PRO A 137 8.57 0.69 -4.25
C PRO A 137 8.35 -0.61 -3.47
N PHE A 138 7.09 -1.01 -3.29
CA PHE A 138 6.76 -2.26 -2.60
C PHE A 138 5.62 -3.03 -3.27
N LEU A 139 4.76 -2.36 -4.04
CA LEU A 139 3.63 -2.99 -4.72
C LEU A 139 3.57 -2.47 -6.15
N MET A 140 3.35 -3.37 -7.10
CA MET A 140 3.10 -3.06 -8.49
C MET A 140 1.81 -3.74 -8.92
N MET A 141 0.91 -3.00 -9.53
CA MET A 141 -0.36 -3.49 -10.07
C MET A 141 -0.43 -3.19 -11.56
N GLY A 142 -0.82 -4.16 -12.37
CA GLY A 142 -0.85 -4.04 -13.82
C GLY A 142 -1.87 -4.97 -14.46
N LEU A 143 -1.89 -4.95 -15.79
CA LEU A 143 -2.70 -5.85 -16.61
C LEU A 143 -1.77 -6.71 -17.46
N GLY A 144 -2.04 -8.01 -17.52
CA GLY A 144 -1.43 -8.90 -18.51
C GLY A 144 -2.06 -8.72 -19.90
N GLU A 145 -1.50 -9.41 -20.90
CA GLU A 145 -1.95 -9.29 -22.30
C GLU A 145 -3.42 -9.71 -22.49
N SER A 146 -3.92 -10.62 -21.65
CA SER A 146 -5.31 -11.08 -21.72
C SER A 146 -6.30 -10.19 -20.96
N GLY A 147 -5.80 -9.11 -20.34
CA GLY A 147 -6.59 -8.17 -19.53
C GLY A 147 -6.83 -8.65 -18.10
N GLU A 148 -6.11 -9.68 -17.66
CA GLU A 148 -6.10 -10.14 -16.28
C GLU A 148 -5.28 -9.21 -15.39
N VAL A 149 -5.76 -8.98 -14.17
CA VAL A 149 -5.03 -8.18 -13.17
C VAL A 149 -3.86 -9.00 -12.64
N VAL A 150 -2.67 -8.38 -12.64
CA VAL A 150 -1.43 -8.94 -12.10
C VAL A 150 -0.85 -7.99 -11.06
N ASN A 151 -0.57 -8.49 -9.86
CA ASN A 151 0.03 -7.70 -8.79
C ASN A 151 1.22 -8.42 -8.18
N PHE A 152 2.27 -7.66 -7.90
CA PHE A 152 3.52 -8.13 -7.34
C PHE A 152 3.92 -7.28 -6.14
N LEU A 153 4.31 -7.93 -5.06
CA LEU A 153 4.77 -7.32 -3.82
C LEU A 153 6.27 -7.58 -3.64
N ASP A 154 7.04 -6.53 -3.40
CA ASP A 154 8.40 -6.60 -2.86
C ASP A 154 8.35 -6.29 -1.35
N PRO A 155 8.44 -7.32 -0.49
CA PRO A 155 8.39 -7.11 0.96
C PRO A 155 9.54 -6.23 1.45
N ASP A 156 10.73 -6.32 0.86
CA ASP A 156 11.93 -5.64 1.35
C ASP A 156 12.20 -4.32 0.61
N GLY A 157 11.49 -4.04 -0.49
CA GLY A 157 11.69 -2.83 -1.31
C GLY A 157 13.11 -2.72 -1.89
N ARG A 158 13.79 -3.86 -2.04
CA ARG A 158 15.19 -3.98 -2.48
C ARG A 158 15.30 -4.18 -3.98
N SER A 159 14.25 -4.71 -4.60
CA SER A 159 14.17 -4.93 -6.02
C SER A 159 14.01 -3.59 -6.72
N GLU A 160 14.75 -3.41 -7.80
CA GLU A 160 14.55 -2.30 -8.73
C GLU A 160 13.24 -2.54 -9.47
N LEU A 161 12.10 -2.29 -8.80
CA LEU A 161 10.82 -2.04 -9.45
C LEU A 161 10.94 -0.69 -10.19
N THR A 162 11.75 -0.69 -11.25
CA THR A 162 12.07 0.48 -12.05
C THR A 162 10.89 0.80 -12.96
N ALA A 163 10.69 2.10 -13.21
CA ALA A 163 9.58 2.65 -13.99
C ALA A 163 9.52 2.17 -15.45
N ASP A 164 10.59 1.51 -15.93
CA ASP A 164 10.72 0.96 -17.29
C ASP A 164 10.50 -0.55 -17.36
N LEU A 165 10.11 -1.20 -16.25
CA LEU A 165 9.78 -2.62 -16.30
C LEU A 165 8.42 -2.81 -16.95
N ASP A 166 8.46 -3.27 -18.21
CA ASP A 166 7.32 -3.95 -18.82
C ASP A 166 6.88 -5.05 -17.83
N VAL A 167 5.63 -4.98 -17.36
CA VAL A 167 5.00 -6.04 -16.56
C VAL A 167 5.15 -7.41 -17.25
N GLU A 168 5.34 -7.41 -18.57
CA GLU A 168 5.64 -8.55 -19.45
C GLU A 168 7.05 -9.15 -19.27
N LYS A 169 8.06 -8.33 -18.94
CA LYS A 169 9.46 -8.77 -18.72
C LYS A 169 9.73 -9.25 -17.31
N LEU A 170 8.79 -9.07 -16.38
CA LEU A 170 8.81 -9.71 -15.06
C LEU A 170 8.56 -11.23 -15.10
N GLY A 171 8.82 -11.87 -16.25
CA GLY A 171 8.87 -13.31 -16.38
C GLY A 171 9.96 -13.90 -15.49
N PHE A 172 9.58 -14.23 -14.24
CA PHE A 172 10.09 -15.30 -13.38
C PHE A 172 11.62 -15.54 -13.26
N SER A 173 12.48 -14.60 -13.64
CA SER A 173 13.92 -14.72 -13.42
C SER A 173 14.36 -13.85 -12.24
N ASP A 174 14.77 -14.53 -11.17
CA ASP A 174 15.59 -14.06 -10.04
C ASP A 174 15.10 -12.94 -9.11
N SER A 175 13.83 -12.52 -9.16
CA SER A 175 13.30 -11.53 -8.21
C SER A 175 12.45 -12.16 -7.10
N ASP A 176 12.72 -11.82 -5.84
CA ASP A 176 12.01 -12.24 -4.61
C ASP A 176 10.55 -11.70 -4.50
N LEU A 177 9.90 -11.45 -5.64
CA LEU A 177 8.57 -10.85 -5.72
C LEU A 177 7.48 -11.87 -5.42
N ILE A 178 6.48 -11.43 -4.64
CA ILE A 178 5.35 -12.25 -4.21
C ILE A 178 4.13 -11.84 -5.03
N SER A 179 3.47 -12.80 -5.67
CA SER A 179 2.18 -12.53 -6.31
C SER A 179 1.10 -12.30 -5.25
N VAL A 180 0.39 -11.18 -5.33
CA VAL A 180 -0.62 -10.80 -4.34
C VAL A 180 -1.97 -10.52 -4.97
N ASN A 181 -3.03 -10.71 -4.19
CA ASN A 181 -4.37 -10.22 -4.47
C ASN A 181 -4.58 -8.90 -3.73
N VAL A 182 -5.25 -7.96 -4.39
CA VAL A 182 -5.54 -6.63 -3.87
C VAL A 182 -7.06 -6.49 -3.87
N SER A 183 -7.64 -6.40 -2.69
CA SER A 183 -9.10 -6.38 -2.50
C SER A 183 -9.55 -5.09 -1.82
N PHE A 184 -10.64 -4.53 -2.34
CA PHE A 184 -11.19 -3.25 -1.91
C PHE A 184 -12.37 -3.47 -0.98
N MET A 185 -12.27 -2.92 0.23
CA MET A 185 -13.35 -2.88 1.22
C MET A 185 -13.96 -1.47 1.22
N GLY A 186 -14.85 -1.22 0.26
CA GLY A 186 -15.31 0.15 -0.02
C GLY A 186 -14.22 0.99 -0.69
N ARG A 187 -14.27 2.31 -0.52
CA ARG A 187 -13.34 3.26 -1.18
C ARG A 187 -12.10 3.63 -0.37
N ASN A 188 -12.13 3.36 0.93
CA ASN A 188 -11.12 3.88 1.87
C ASN A 188 -10.35 2.78 2.60
N HIS A 189 -10.58 1.50 2.25
CA HIS A 189 -9.89 0.37 2.87
C HIS A 189 -9.47 -0.64 1.81
N LEU A 190 -8.19 -0.96 1.83
CA LEU A 190 -7.53 -1.92 0.95
C LEU A 190 -6.99 -3.08 1.79
N MET A 191 -7.08 -4.31 1.28
CA MET A 191 -6.41 -5.48 1.83
C MET A 191 -5.55 -6.13 0.75
N VAL A 192 -4.29 -6.38 1.09
CA VAL A 192 -3.32 -7.07 0.24
C VAL A 192 -3.04 -8.43 0.87
N GLU A 193 -3.22 -9.51 0.11
CA GLU A 193 -3.06 -10.90 0.57
C GLU A 193 -2.24 -11.72 -0.45
N GLU A 194 -1.49 -12.74 -0.02
CA GLU A 194 -0.72 -13.58 -0.94
C GLU A 194 -1.64 -14.42 -1.84
N ASN A 195 -1.36 -14.43 -3.14
CA ASN A 195 -2.14 -15.21 -4.10
C ASN A 195 -1.75 -16.70 -4.06
N SER A 196 -2.50 -17.49 -3.30
CA SER A 196 -2.29 -18.94 -3.17
C SER A 196 -2.40 -19.74 -4.48
N ARG A 197 -2.98 -19.17 -5.55
CA ARG A 197 -3.14 -19.85 -6.85
C ARG A 197 -1.82 -20.03 -7.61
N PHE A 198 -0.87 -19.12 -7.43
CA PHE A 198 0.45 -19.20 -8.09
C PHE A 198 1.42 -20.15 -7.37
N GLY A 199 1.26 -20.36 -6.06
CA GLY A 199 2.06 -21.32 -5.29
C GLY A 199 1.88 -22.78 -5.74
N SER A 200 0.72 -23.14 -6.27
CA SER A 200 0.40 -24.52 -6.68
C SER A 200 0.80 -24.88 -8.11
N LEU A 201 1.12 -23.91 -8.98
CA LEU A 201 1.59 -24.19 -10.35
C LEU A 201 3.07 -24.60 -10.37
N ASN A 202 3.87 -24.12 -9.42
CA ASN A 202 5.29 -24.45 -9.33
C ASN A 202 5.59 -25.80 -8.68
N SER A 203 4.60 -26.56 -8.18
CA SER A 203 4.84 -27.91 -7.64
C SER A 203 4.67 -29.04 -8.67
N ASN A 204 4.11 -28.77 -9.87
CA ASN A 204 3.73 -29.82 -10.82
C ASN A 204 4.38 -29.70 -12.21
N SER A 205 5.52 -29.01 -12.31
CA SER A 205 6.31 -28.91 -13.55
C SER A 205 7.55 -29.81 -13.53
N ALA A 206 7.36 -31.12 -13.36
CA ALA A 206 8.25 -32.14 -13.91
C ALA A 206 7.57 -33.52 -13.90
N HIS A 207 7.32 -34.06 -15.09
CA HIS A 207 6.77 -35.38 -15.40
C HIS A 207 5.28 -35.64 -15.09
N ASN A 208 4.41 -35.34 -16.06
CA ASN A 208 3.96 -36.40 -16.97
C ASN A 208 3.12 -35.82 -18.12
N LYS A 209 3.62 -35.96 -19.35
CA LYS A 209 2.76 -35.99 -20.54
C LYS A 209 1.91 -37.25 -20.43
N LYS A 210 0.61 -37.12 -20.19
CA LYS A 210 -0.40 -38.03 -20.77
C LYS A 210 -1.79 -37.41 -20.68
N ASN A 211 -2.43 -37.43 -21.85
CA ASN A 211 -3.78 -37.02 -22.20
C ASN A 211 -4.82 -37.16 -21.07
N GLY A 212 -5.64 -36.13 -20.90
CA GLY A 212 -6.84 -36.20 -20.07
C GLY A 212 -7.69 -34.95 -20.22
N ILE A 213 -8.68 -35.02 -21.12
CA ILE A 213 -9.77 -34.06 -21.28
C ILE A 213 -10.40 -33.79 -19.91
N SER A 214 -10.35 -32.54 -19.43
CA SER A 214 -11.16 -32.12 -18.28
C SER A 214 -12.31 -31.24 -18.74
N ARG A 215 -13.49 -31.81 -18.57
CA ARG A 215 -14.80 -31.26 -18.90
C ARG A 215 -15.15 -30.11 -17.97
N SER A 216 -15.77 -29.11 -18.56
CA SER A 216 -16.55 -28.08 -17.89
C SER A 216 -17.81 -28.66 -17.21
N SER A 217 -18.33 -27.90 -16.25
CA SER A 217 -19.76 -27.67 -15.94
C SER A 217 -20.32 -28.26 -14.63
N SER A 218 -20.84 -27.34 -13.80
CA SER A 218 -22.20 -27.26 -13.25
C SER A 218 -22.85 -28.43 -12.48
N SER A 219 -23.34 -28.08 -11.28
CA SER A 219 -24.64 -28.42 -10.66
C SER A 219 -25.24 -29.83 -10.79
N GLY A 220 -25.66 -30.41 -9.64
CA GLY A 220 -26.86 -31.25 -9.58
C GLY A 220 -26.77 -32.54 -8.75
N SER A 221 -27.45 -32.51 -7.60
CA SER A 221 -28.27 -33.57 -6.96
C SER A 221 -27.70 -34.95 -6.54
N VAL A 222 -27.71 -35.17 -5.23
CA VAL A 222 -28.32 -36.26 -4.39
C VAL A 222 -28.27 -37.73 -4.84
N LYS A 223 -27.68 -38.59 -3.98
CA LYS A 223 -28.19 -39.85 -3.34
C LYS A 223 -26.97 -40.64 -2.78
N VAL A 224 -26.77 -40.80 -1.46
CA VAL A 224 -27.26 -41.84 -0.50
C VAL A 224 -27.10 -43.27 -1.07
N VAL A 225 -26.28 -44.16 -0.49
CA VAL A 225 -26.52 -45.16 0.60
C VAL A 225 -25.12 -45.74 0.98
N GLU A 226 -24.62 -45.66 2.23
CA GLU A 226 -24.57 -46.71 3.32
C GLU A 226 -23.92 -48.06 2.90
N GLU A 227 -23.17 -48.85 3.68
CA GLU A 227 -22.68 -48.87 5.08
C GLU A 227 -21.66 -50.04 5.21
N GLU A 228 -20.77 -49.96 6.22
CA GLU A 228 -20.26 -51.03 7.13
C GLU A 228 -19.55 -52.33 6.65
N ASP A 229 -18.70 -53.04 7.41
CA ASP A 229 -17.81 -52.82 8.57
C ASP A 229 -17.04 -54.16 8.90
N VAL A 230 -16.11 -54.12 9.87
CA VAL A 230 -15.62 -55.23 10.78
C VAL A 230 -14.38 -56.13 10.44
N ALA A 231 -13.64 -56.42 11.53
CA ALA A 231 -12.27 -56.93 11.75
C ALA A 231 -12.09 -58.47 11.96
N VAL A 232 -10.85 -58.92 12.29
CA VAL A 232 -10.43 -59.76 13.48
C VAL A 232 -9.08 -60.54 13.29
N MET A 233 -8.45 -60.81 14.45
CA MET A 233 -7.17 -61.35 14.98
C MET A 233 -6.56 -62.75 14.62
N ALA A 234 -5.30 -62.93 15.11
CA ALA A 234 -4.57 -64.13 15.65
C ALA A 234 -3.95 -65.15 14.67
N GLY A 235 -2.83 -65.87 14.88
CA GLY A 235 -1.81 -66.09 15.94
C GLY A 235 -0.95 -67.35 15.62
N GLY A 236 0.19 -67.60 16.29
CA GLY A 236 0.73 -68.98 16.53
C GLY A 236 2.15 -69.40 16.05
N ASP A 237 2.95 -69.92 17.02
CA ASP A 237 3.99 -71.00 17.01
C ASP A 237 5.30 -70.87 16.18
N GLY A 238 6.50 -71.41 16.50
CA GLY A 238 7.03 -72.30 17.56
C GLY A 238 8.51 -72.69 17.29
N VAL A 239 9.30 -72.78 18.37
CA VAL A 239 10.65 -73.33 18.73
C VAL A 239 11.46 -74.25 17.75
N PHE A 240 12.80 -74.06 17.61
CA PHE A 240 13.88 -75.00 18.07
C PHE A 240 15.35 -74.57 17.76
N SER A 241 16.15 -74.75 18.81
CA SER A 241 17.61 -74.74 19.06
C SER A 241 18.61 -75.27 18.01
N GLY A 242 19.82 -74.68 17.99
CA GLY A 242 21.07 -75.39 17.61
C GLY A 242 22.10 -74.55 16.83
N SER A 243 23.15 -74.07 17.50
CA SER A 243 24.38 -73.51 16.89
C SER A 243 25.52 -74.53 17.12
N PRO A 244 26.50 -74.73 16.20
CA PRO A 244 27.67 -73.84 16.18
C PRO A 244 28.42 -73.70 14.82
N GLY A 245 29.07 -72.54 14.62
CA GLY A 245 30.39 -72.48 13.96
C GLY A 245 30.47 -71.84 12.55
N SER A 246 31.36 -70.85 12.44
CA SER A 246 31.90 -70.20 11.23
C SER A 246 31.05 -69.10 10.54
N PHE A 247 31.22 -67.87 11.04
CA PHE A 247 31.57 -66.61 10.33
C PHE A 247 31.25 -66.42 8.81
N PRO A 248 30.94 -65.18 8.39
CA PRO A 248 29.57 -64.67 8.29
C PRO A 248 29.43 -63.72 7.06
N ASP A 249 28.72 -62.62 7.24
CA ASP A 249 28.71 -61.40 6.41
C ASP A 249 27.76 -61.31 5.23
N ARG A 250 27.65 -62.28 4.31
CA ARG A 250 26.87 -61.96 3.09
C ARG A 250 25.35 -61.89 3.29
N LEU A 251 24.78 -62.87 3.99
CA LEU A 251 23.34 -62.90 4.28
C LEU A 251 22.94 -61.93 5.40
N MET A 252 23.83 -61.68 6.37
CA MET A 252 23.59 -60.66 7.41
C MET A 252 23.65 -59.26 6.82
N VAL A 253 24.57 -58.98 5.89
CA VAL A 253 24.57 -57.74 5.11
C VAL A 253 23.31 -57.65 4.27
N ASP A 254 22.89 -58.71 3.58
CA ASP A 254 21.65 -58.66 2.78
C ASP A 254 20.40 -58.45 3.65
N ILE A 255 20.33 -59.04 4.85
CA ILE A 255 19.21 -58.85 5.79
C ILE A 255 19.26 -57.43 6.40
N TYR A 256 20.43 -56.95 6.84
CA TYR A 256 20.60 -55.58 7.33
C TYR A 256 20.36 -54.55 6.21
N GLN A 257 20.78 -54.80 4.98
CA GLN A 257 20.53 -53.96 3.81
C GLN A 257 19.04 -53.99 3.45
N TYR A 258 18.38 -55.14 3.51
CA TYR A 258 16.95 -55.29 3.25
C TYR A 258 16.09 -54.57 4.31
N PHE A 259 16.46 -54.60 5.59
CA PHE A 259 15.77 -53.87 6.65
C PHE A 259 16.17 -52.39 6.77
N ALA A 260 17.42 -52.03 6.47
CA ALA A 260 17.88 -50.64 6.39
C ALA A 260 17.25 -49.91 5.19
N ASN A 261 16.98 -50.62 4.08
CA ASN A 261 16.32 -50.06 2.91
C ASN A 261 14.78 -49.98 3.06
N ARG A 262 14.18 -50.65 4.05
CA ARG A 262 12.74 -50.57 4.36
C ARG A 262 12.36 -49.54 5.43
N THR A 263 13.34 -48.97 6.15
CA THR A 263 13.12 -47.88 7.13
C THR A 263 13.45 -46.49 6.58
N SER A 264 13.58 -46.37 5.26
CA SER A 264 13.85 -45.08 4.62
C SER A 264 12.60 -44.58 3.87
N PRO A 265 11.98 -43.46 4.27
CA PRO A 265 10.93 -42.82 3.50
C PRO A 265 11.58 -42.12 2.29
N VAL A 266 12.03 -42.89 1.30
CA VAL A 266 12.74 -42.38 0.12
C VAL A 266 11.80 -41.69 -0.86
N SER A 267 10.50 -41.99 -0.83
CA SER A 267 9.50 -41.21 -1.56
C SER A 267 9.23 -39.83 -0.93
N ASP A 268 9.69 -39.62 0.31
CA ASP A 268 9.23 -38.52 1.14
C ASP A 268 10.33 -37.51 1.51
N ARG A 269 11.58 -37.70 1.06
CA ARG A 269 12.63 -36.68 1.26
C ARG A 269 12.37 -35.43 0.43
N ALA A 270 11.82 -35.59 -0.78
CA ALA A 270 11.43 -34.48 -1.64
C ALA A 270 10.22 -33.76 -1.06
N THR A 271 9.16 -34.48 -0.65
CA THR A 271 7.96 -33.92 -0.03
C THR A 271 8.22 -33.37 1.38
N ARG A 272 9.14 -33.94 2.17
CA ARG A 272 9.53 -33.42 3.50
C ARG A 272 10.49 -32.24 3.39
N ARG A 273 11.37 -32.19 2.39
CA ARG A 273 12.14 -30.98 2.05
C ARG A 273 11.25 -29.91 1.44
N GLN A 274 10.25 -30.28 0.64
CA GLN A 274 9.25 -29.36 0.11
C GLN A 274 8.33 -28.85 1.22
N ARG A 275 7.84 -29.69 2.13
CA ARG A 275 7.07 -29.28 3.32
C ARG A 275 7.92 -28.47 4.30
N ARG A 276 9.24 -28.71 4.37
CA ARG A 276 10.16 -27.88 5.16
C ARG A 276 10.43 -26.54 4.48
N ARG A 277 10.53 -26.50 3.14
CA ARG A 277 10.60 -25.27 2.32
C ARG A 277 9.27 -24.51 2.27
N GLU A 278 8.13 -25.18 2.33
CA GLU A 278 6.77 -24.59 2.45
C GLU A 278 6.52 -24.12 3.88
N LYS A 279 7.04 -24.81 4.91
CA LYS A 279 7.07 -24.29 6.29
C LYS A 279 8.07 -23.15 6.48
N GLU A 280 9.14 -23.11 5.68
CA GLU A 280 10.16 -22.03 5.70
C GLU A 280 9.77 -20.85 4.81
N ARG A 281 8.86 -21.04 3.83
CA ARG A 281 8.12 -19.94 3.20
C ARG A 281 7.17 -19.38 4.24
N ARG A 282 7.69 -18.39 4.97
CA ARG A 282 6.95 -17.57 5.94
C ARG A 282 5.63 -17.18 5.31
N LYS A 283 4.53 -17.70 5.85
CA LYS A 283 3.17 -17.35 5.42
C LYS A 283 3.03 -15.83 5.58
N TRP A 284 2.95 -15.09 4.48
CA TRP A 284 2.81 -13.64 4.55
C TRP A 284 1.39 -13.32 5.03
N GLU A 285 1.28 -12.54 6.10
CA GLU A 285 -0.02 -12.15 6.67
C GLU A 285 -0.63 -11.01 5.86
N ALA A 286 -1.96 -10.99 5.74
CA ALA A 286 -2.65 -9.97 4.97
C ALA A 286 -2.42 -8.58 5.57
N GLU A 287 -2.04 -7.62 4.73
CA GLU A 287 -1.84 -6.23 5.13
C GLU A 287 -3.08 -5.40 4.79
N HIS A 288 -3.55 -4.63 5.77
CA HIS A 288 -4.67 -3.72 5.61
C HIS A 288 -4.19 -2.28 5.54
N PHE A 289 -4.76 -1.49 4.64
CA PHE A 289 -4.45 -0.07 4.49
C PHE A 289 -5.73 0.77 4.49
N VAL A 290 -5.68 1.92 5.16
CA VAL A 290 -6.77 2.89 5.22
C VAL A 290 -6.34 4.18 4.54
N LYS A 291 -7.18 4.69 3.64
CA LYS A 291 -6.91 5.90 2.86
C LYS A 291 -6.84 7.13 3.77
N ILE A 292 -5.86 7.98 3.52
CA ILE A 292 -5.79 9.33 4.11
C ILE A 292 -6.45 10.27 3.11
N VAL A 293 -7.75 10.51 3.28
CA VAL A 293 -8.57 11.34 2.38
C VAL A 293 -8.13 12.81 2.47
N ASP A 294 -7.91 13.28 3.68
CA ASP A 294 -7.58 14.66 4.01
C ASP A 294 -6.07 14.88 4.09
N CYS A 295 -5.36 14.72 2.96
CA CYS A 295 -3.89 14.80 2.92
C CYS A 295 -3.32 16.21 2.72
N SER A 296 -4.16 17.21 2.41
CA SER A 296 -3.73 18.60 2.16
C SER A 296 -4.63 19.62 2.88
N PRO A 297 -4.10 20.81 3.22
CA PRO A 297 -4.89 21.88 3.79
C PRO A 297 -5.99 22.40 2.88
N THR A 298 -7.04 22.94 3.50
CA THR A 298 -8.09 23.69 2.81
C THR A 298 -8.26 25.06 3.47
N LEU A 299 -8.96 25.97 2.80
CA LEU A 299 -9.22 27.32 3.33
C LEU A 299 -9.90 27.28 4.71
N ASN A 300 -10.84 26.34 4.91
CA ASN A 300 -11.59 26.19 6.16
C ASN A 300 -10.84 25.36 7.20
N ARG A 301 -9.92 24.49 6.77
CA ARG A 301 -9.13 23.60 7.62
C ARG A 301 -7.65 23.75 7.28
N PRO A 302 -7.02 24.88 7.67
CA PRO A 302 -5.67 25.23 7.24
C PRO A 302 -4.57 24.34 7.80
N LEU A 303 -4.81 23.66 8.93
CA LEU A 303 -3.83 22.75 9.54
C LEU A 303 -4.01 21.31 9.04
N GLN A 304 -5.12 21.00 8.35
CA GLN A 304 -5.46 19.64 7.96
C GLN A 304 -4.45 19.12 6.95
N GLY A 305 -4.02 17.87 7.09
CA GLY A 305 -3.16 17.27 6.07
C GLY A 305 -2.05 16.42 6.63
N LEU A 306 -1.20 15.99 5.70
CA LEU A 306 0.00 15.24 5.99
C LEU A 306 1.21 16.18 5.93
N TRP A 307 2.00 16.13 6.99
CA TRP A 307 3.08 17.06 7.27
C TRP A 307 4.35 16.31 7.65
N LYS A 308 5.48 16.98 7.58
CA LYS A 308 6.78 16.46 8.03
C LYS A 308 7.50 17.50 8.89
N GLY A 309 8.15 17.04 9.96
CA GLY A 309 8.81 17.91 10.93
C GLY A 309 10.02 17.23 11.55
N ILE A 310 11.02 18.02 11.89
CA ILE A 310 12.22 17.53 12.56
C ILE A 310 11.87 17.25 14.02
N SER A 311 12.20 16.06 14.48
CA SER A 311 11.92 15.62 15.84
C SER A 311 12.84 16.32 16.84
N ASP A 312 12.47 16.27 18.12
CA ASP A 312 13.20 16.89 19.24
C ASP A 312 14.67 16.45 19.37
N ASP A 313 15.03 15.29 18.82
CA ASP A 313 16.42 14.84 18.78
C ASP A 313 17.27 15.49 17.68
N ASP A 314 16.69 16.39 16.88
CA ASP A 314 17.29 17.13 15.76
C ASP A 314 17.98 16.24 14.69
N THR A 315 17.68 14.94 14.73
CA THR A 315 18.33 13.93 13.87
C THR A 315 17.34 13.18 13.01
N ASN A 316 16.07 13.11 13.43
CA ASN A 316 15.05 12.33 12.74
C ASN A 316 13.93 13.22 12.19
N LEU A 317 13.54 12.95 10.94
CA LEU A 317 12.32 13.50 10.36
C LEU A 317 11.14 12.60 10.72
N ASP A 318 10.08 13.19 11.27
CA ASP A 318 8.83 12.52 11.60
C ASP A 318 7.70 12.99 10.67
N PHE A 319 6.74 12.11 10.37
CA PHE A 319 5.53 12.48 9.63
C PHE A 319 4.35 12.64 10.56
N TYR A 320 3.53 13.65 10.30
CA TYR A 320 2.41 14.06 11.13
C TYR A 320 1.15 14.12 10.28
N LEU A 321 0.07 13.53 10.80
CA LEU A 321 -1.27 13.66 10.23
C LEU A 321 -2.10 14.52 11.15
N VAL A 322 -2.57 15.65 10.64
CA VAL A 322 -3.46 16.55 11.35
C VAL A 322 -4.86 16.44 10.76
N ALA A 323 -5.83 16.17 11.62
CA ALA A 323 -7.22 16.02 11.25
C ALA A 323 -8.10 16.89 12.15
N TYR A 324 -9.16 17.45 11.55
CA TYR A 324 -10.23 18.11 12.27
C TYR A 324 -11.32 17.09 12.56
N ASP A 325 -11.89 17.13 13.76
CA ASP A 325 -13.09 16.36 14.08
C ASP A 325 -14.37 17.12 13.73
N ASP A 326 -15.52 16.45 13.88
CA ASP A 326 -16.83 17.01 13.53
C ASP A 326 -17.35 18.03 14.57
N ILE A 327 -16.71 18.11 15.74
CA ILE A 327 -17.09 19.00 16.85
C ILE A 327 -16.24 20.27 16.86
N GLY A 328 -15.25 20.36 15.95
CA GLY A 328 -14.38 21.53 15.78
C GLY A 328 -13.03 21.42 16.49
N GLY A 329 -12.67 20.24 17.00
CA GLY A 329 -11.35 19.95 17.53
C GLY A 329 -10.32 19.61 16.46
N VAL A 330 -9.04 19.68 16.84
CA VAL A 330 -7.89 19.33 16.00
C VAL A 330 -7.04 18.32 16.72
N ALA A 331 -6.72 17.22 16.04
CA ALA A 331 -5.80 16.21 16.53
C ALA A 331 -4.62 16.03 15.57
N CYS A 332 -3.42 16.13 16.12
CA CYS A 332 -2.18 15.80 15.42
C CYS A 332 -1.68 14.45 15.92
N ARG A 333 -1.37 13.53 15.00
CA ARG A 333 -0.79 12.23 15.32
C ARG A 333 0.44 11.99 14.48
N ARG A 334 1.42 11.26 15.02
CA ARG A 334 2.55 10.81 14.22
C ARG A 334 2.17 9.60 13.37
N VAL A 335 2.66 9.53 12.14
CA VAL A 335 2.42 8.43 11.19
C VAL A 335 3.74 8.00 10.55
N GLY A 336 3.80 6.77 10.02
CA GLY A 336 5.03 6.20 9.45
C GLY A 336 5.90 5.47 10.46
N ASP A 337 7.04 4.97 9.97
CA ASP A 337 7.95 4.05 10.66
C ASP A 337 8.83 4.76 11.70
N SER A 338 8.22 5.44 12.66
CA SER A 338 8.98 6.01 13.77
C SER A 338 9.38 4.89 14.75
N CYS A 339 10.68 4.77 15.06
CA CYS A 339 11.27 3.73 15.91
C CYS A 339 10.76 3.67 17.36
N LYS A 340 9.74 4.46 17.76
CA LYS A 340 9.29 4.56 19.15
C LYS A 340 8.05 3.70 19.45
N PRO A 341 8.13 2.78 20.44
CA PRO A 341 7.13 1.76 20.74
C PRO A 341 5.68 2.16 20.94
N PHE A 342 5.43 3.41 21.33
CA PHE A 342 4.16 3.84 21.93
C PHE A 342 3.50 5.01 21.17
N SER A 343 3.95 5.32 19.96
CA SER A 343 3.63 6.57 19.27
C SER A 343 2.43 6.53 18.31
N SER A 344 1.79 5.37 18.15
CA SER A 344 0.91 5.13 16.99
C SER A 344 -0.57 5.38 17.21
N TYR A 345 -1.01 5.54 18.45
CA TYR A 345 -2.42 5.78 18.78
C TYR A 345 -2.65 7.05 19.60
N SER A 346 -1.61 7.55 20.26
CA SER A 346 -1.69 8.72 21.10
C SER A 346 -1.43 9.98 20.27
N PRO A 347 -2.33 10.99 20.31
CA PRO A 347 -2.08 12.25 19.61
C PRO A 347 -0.83 12.93 20.17
N VAL A 348 -0.01 13.47 19.27
CA VAL A 348 1.12 14.35 19.62
C VAL A 348 0.57 15.55 20.38
N PHE A 349 -0.47 16.16 19.84
CA PHE A 349 -1.31 17.14 20.53
C PHE A 349 -2.75 17.01 20.08
N TRP A 350 -3.65 17.51 20.91
CA TRP A 350 -5.05 17.66 20.56
C TRP A 350 -5.61 18.94 21.21
N THR A 351 -6.65 19.49 20.61
CA THR A 351 -7.47 20.56 21.17
C THR A 351 -8.93 20.34 20.79
N SER A 352 -9.85 20.60 21.71
CA SER A 352 -11.30 20.61 21.44
C SER A 352 -11.74 21.89 20.74
N ASP A 353 -10.90 22.93 20.77
CA ASP A 353 -11.19 24.23 20.17
C ASP A 353 -10.14 24.57 19.12
N SER A 354 -10.60 24.73 17.87
CA SER A 354 -9.79 25.12 16.73
C SER A 354 -9.79 26.63 16.46
N THR A 355 -10.29 27.43 17.40
CA THR A 355 -10.26 28.90 17.28
C THR A 355 -8.84 29.41 17.06
N LEU A 356 -8.71 30.19 15.99
CA LEU A 356 -7.46 30.82 15.60
C LEU A 356 -7.50 32.29 16.03
N ILE A 357 -6.56 32.67 16.87
CA ILE A 357 -6.28 34.06 17.23
C ILE A 357 -5.58 34.69 16.03
N GLU A 358 -6.13 35.78 15.50
CA GLU A 358 -5.53 36.52 14.39
C GLU A 358 -4.66 37.68 14.89
N SER A 359 -3.69 38.10 14.08
CA SER A 359 -2.87 39.28 14.35
C SER A 359 -3.74 40.56 14.42
N PRO A 360 -3.45 41.53 15.31
CA PRO A 360 -2.28 41.63 16.20
C PRO A 360 -2.40 40.76 17.46
N PHE A 361 -1.27 40.17 17.86
CA PHE A 361 -1.19 39.29 19.03
C PHE A 361 -0.93 40.09 20.31
N SER A 362 -1.18 39.47 21.47
CA SER A 362 -0.76 40.04 22.75
C SER A 362 0.77 40.02 22.86
N HIS A 363 1.33 40.97 23.62
CA HIS A 363 2.77 41.02 23.86
C HIS A 363 3.31 39.71 24.46
N GLU A 364 2.51 39.04 25.30
CA GLU A 364 2.86 37.74 25.88
C GLU A 364 3.03 36.66 24.81
N GLU A 365 2.09 36.54 23.85
CA GLU A 365 2.17 35.54 22.78
C GLU A 365 3.32 35.84 21.80
N GLU A 366 3.60 37.11 21.54
CA GLU A 366 4.77 37.53 20.75
C GLU A 366 6.09 37.16 21.44
N CYS A 367 6.20 37.43 22.74
CA CYS A 367 7.37 37.03 23.54
C CYS A 367 7.54 35.51 23.60
N LEU A 368 6.44 34.77 23.78
CA LEU A 368 6.44 33.31 23.81
C LEU A 368 6.98 32.74 22.50
N TYR A 369 6.52 33.24 21.35
CA TYR A 369 7.05 32.83 20.05
C TYR A 369 8.52 33.22 19.87
N ALA A 370 8.87 34.49 20.14
CA ALA A 370 10.21 35.01 19.90
C ALA A 370 11.29 34.36 20.78
N SER A 371 10.93 33.88 21.97
CA SER A 371 11.86 33.25 22.91
C SER A 371 12.23 31.79 22.58
N ARG A 372 11.51 31.15 21.65
CA ARG A 372 11.65 29.72 21.38
C ARG A 372 12.65 29.41 20.26
N ILE A 373 13.25 28.22 20.36
CA ILE A 373 14.19 27.70 19.37
C ILE A 373 13.41 26.92 18.29
N HIS A 374 13.55 27.31 17.04
CA HIS A 374 12.99 26.56 15.91
C HIS A 374 13.90 25.40 15.54
N LEU A 375 13.38 24.16 15.54
CA LEU A 375 14.14 22.99 15.09
C LEU A 375 14.28 23.02 13.57
N GLN A 376 15.52 23.12 13.08
CA GLN A 376 15.83 23.28 11.66
C GLN A 376 16.90 22.28 11.21
N PRO A 377 16.92 21.91 9.92
CA PRO A 377 17.98 21.06 9.38
C PRO A 377 19.37 21.61 9.66
N SER A 378 20.33 20.74 10.01
CA SER A 378 21.71 21.19 10.20
C SER A 378 22.28 21.77 8.88
N MET A 379 22.99 22.90 8.98
CA MET A 379 23.42 23.73 7.83
C MET A 379 24.31 23.03 6.79
N ALA A 380 24.80 21.81 7.04
CA ALA A 380 25.71 21.10 6.14
C ALA A 380 25.07 20.71 4.79
N GLU A 381 23.74 20.58 4.71
CA GLU A 381 23.04 20.19 3.46
C GLU A 381 22.41 21.37 2.69
N ASN A 382 22.32 22.56 3.29
CA ASN A 382 21.76 23.77 2.66
C ASN A 382 22.57 24.27 1.45
N TYR A 383 23.74 23.68 1.17
CA TYR A 383 24.55 24.01 0.00
C TYR A 383 24.15 23.26 -1.28
N PHE A 384 23.33 22.19 -1.19
CA PHE A 384 22.94 21.38 -2.36
C PHE A 384 21.52 21.66 -2.88
N THR A 385 20.65 22.22 -2.05
CA THR A 385 19.37 22.78 -2.49
C THR A 385 19.53 24.30 -2.46
N GLY A 386 19.48 24.95 -3.63
CA GLY A 386 19.80 26.38 -3.81
C GLY A 386 18.84 27.37 -3.13
N ASN A 387 18.29 27.03 -1.97
CA ASN A 387 17.43 27.88 -1.17
C ASN A 387 18.22 28.39 0.05
N SER A 388 19.14 29.32 -0.21
CA SER A 388 19.72 30.16 0.83
C SER A 388 18.63 31.13 1.34
N CYS A 389 17.84 30.71 2.33
CA CYS A 389 17.02 31.66 3.08
C CYS A 389 17.58 31.81 4.49
N SER A 390 18.15 32.99 4.73
CA SER A 390 18.70 33.42 6.01
C SER A 390 17.65 33.39 7.11
N VAL A 391 18.12 32.95 8.28
CA VAL A 391 17.54 33.01 9.63
C VAL A 391 16.64 34.24 9.87
N SER A 392 15.36 34.12 9.55
CA SER A 392 14.29 34.96 10.10
C SER A 392 13.15 34.05 10.47
N ASN A 393 12.70 34.11 11.73
CA ASN A 393 11.50 33.39 12.17
C ASN A 393 10.34 33.73 11.22
N GLU A 394 9.65 32.71 10.74
CA GLU A 394 8.55 32.88 9.80
C GLU A 394 7.45 33.73 10.43
N PRO A 395 6.97 34.80 9.76
CA PRO A 395 5.98 35.67 10.35
C PRO A 395 4.70 34.90 10.66
N VAL A 396 4.31 34.89 11.94
CA VAL A 396 3.09 34.25 12.41
C VAL A 396 1.89 35.05 11.92
N SER A 397 0.93 34.34 11.33
CA SER A 397 -0.34 34.87 10.85
C SER A 397 -1.46 34.64 11.85
N ARG A 398 -1.51 33.42 12.42
CA ARG A 398 -2.54 33.00 13.39
C ARG A 398 -1.97 32.09 14.47
N ILE A 399 -2.57 32.09 15.65
CA ILE A 399 -2.17 31.24 16.79
C ILE A 399 -3.38 30.41 17.23
N MET A 400 -3.18 29.10 17.41
CA MET A 400 -4.18 28.20 18.02
C MET A 400 -3.66 27.72 19.37
N LEU A 401 -4.54 27.68 20.38
CA LEU A 401 -4.21 27.16 21.69
C LEU A 401 -4.33 25.63 21.70
N ILE A 402 -3.37 24.96 22.33
CA ILE A 402 -3.40 23.52 22.53
C ILE A 402 -3.81 23.24 23.98
N ASN A 403 -4.97 22.61 24.15
CA ASN A 403 -5.50 22.20 25.44
C ASN A 403 -5.41 20.67 25.55
N SER A 404 -4.22 20.11 25.80
CA SER A 404 -4.06 18.65 25.82
C SER A 404 -4.53 18.06 27.15
N SER A 405 -5.73 17.46 27.24
CA SER A 405 -6.10 16.53 28.32
C SER A 405 -6.18 15.07 27.82
N TYR A 406 -5.33 14.18 28.32
CA TYR A 406 -5.49 12.74 28.06
C TYR A 406 -6.66 12.19 28.87
N ASP A 407 -7.86 12.29 28.33
CA ASP A 407 -8.99 11.49 28.78
C ASP A 407 -9.78 11.08 27.53
N LEU A 408 -9.56 9.84 27.11
CA LEU A 408 -10.47 8.93 26.41
C LEU A 408 -9.63 7.78 25.82
N VAL A 409 -9.94 6.57 26.30
CA VAL A 409 -9.52 5.25 25.79
C VAL A 409 -8.23 4.63 26.37
N ILE A 410 -8.16 4.43 27.70
CA ILE A 410 -7.64 3.15 28.25
C ILE A 410 -8.60 2.68 29.36
N PRO A 411 -9.37 1.59 29.18
CA PRO A 411 -10.03 0.97 30.32
C PRO A 411 -8.95 0.34 31.20
N ASN A 412 -8.86 0.81 32.46
CA ASN A 412 -8.09 0.27 33.60
C ASN A 412 -6.79 0.97 34.04
N LEU A 413 -6.52 2.23 33.69
CA LEU A 413 -5.46 3.00 34.35
C LEU A 413 -5.99 4.35 34.87
N THR A 414 -6.49 4.33 36.10
CA THR A 414 -6.70 5.52 36.91
C THR A 414 -5.37 6.19 37.27
N ALA A 415 -5.37 7.52 37.27
CA ALA A 415 -4.34 8.46 37.73
C ALA A 415 -3.27 8.84 36.68
N TYR A 416 -3.49 9.98 36.01
CA TYR A 416 -2.60 11.16 35.89
C TYR A 416 -3.01 11.96 34.63
N SER A 417 -4.08 12.76 34.77
CA SER A 417 -4.46 13.78 33.79
C SER A 417 -3.37 14.87 33.74
N ARG A 418 -2.36 14.73 32.88
CA ARG A 418 -1.42 15.83 32.62
C ARG A 418 -2.04 16.73 31.56
N GLN A 419 -2.70 17.80 32.00
CA GLN A 419 -3.00 18.90 31.09
C GLN A 419 -1.68 19.49 30.60
N VAL A 420 -1.40 19.37 29.30
CA VAL A 420 -0.20 19.96 28.68
C VAL A 420 -0.66 21.09 27.77
N GLU A 421 -0.41 22.32 28.21
CA GLU A 421 -0.70 23.51 27.42
C GLU A 421 0.39 23.72 26.35
N GLY A 422 -0.04 24.17 25.17
CA GLY A 422 0.86 24.52 24.07
C GLY A 422 0.24 25.49 23.08
N ARG A 423 0.95 25.73 21.99
CA ARG A 423 0.53 26.61 20.89
C ARG A 423 0.81 25.94 19.55
N VAL A 424 -0.02 26.28 18.58
CA VAL A 424 0.26 26.11 17.15
C VAL A 424 0.38 27.50 16.54
N TRP A 425 1.53 27.80 15.94
CA TRP A 425 1.79 29.05 15.22
C TRP A 425 1.66 28.79 13.73
N GLN A 426 0.58 29.30 13.12
CA GLN A 426 0.41 29.25 11.68
C GLN A 426 1.17 30.41 11.03
N TYR A 427 2.02 30.09 10.05
CA TYR A 427 2.86 31.04 9.32
C TYR A 427 2.15 31.59 8.09
N ARG A 428 2.61 32.74 7.59
CA ARG A 428 2.05 33.37 6.37
C ARG A 428 2.22 32.54 5.10
N ASN A 429 3.24 31.68 5.05
CA ASN A 429 3.52 30.80 3.91
C ASN A 429 2.56 29.58 3.85
N GLY A 430 1.64 29.44 4.81
CA GLY A 430 0.67 28.34 4.88
C GLY A 430 1.12 27.14 5.69
N THR A 431 2.39 27.07 6.10
CA THR A 431 2.88 26.07 7.04
C THR A 431 2.66 26.49 8.48
N PHE A 432 3.04 25.65 9.44
CA PHE A 432 2.89 25.97 10.86
C PHE A 432 3.92 25.26 11.72
N GLY A 433 4.16 25.78 12.92
CA GLY A 433 4.92 25.12 13.96
C GLY A 433 4.06 24.85 15.19
N PHE A 434 4.43 23.86 15.99
CA PHE A 434 3.79 23.62 17.28
C PHE A 434 4.82 23.44 18.39
N GLY A 435 4.41 23.74 19.63
CA GLY A 435 5.27 23.60 20.80
C GLY A 435 4.47 23.66 22.10
N PHE A 436 4.94 22.95 23.12
CA PHE A 436 4.31 22.99 24.45
C PHE A 436 4.98 24.04 25.34
N LEU A 437 4.24 24.59 26.29
CA LEU A 437 4.75 25.64 27.20
C LEU A 437 5.94 25.20 28.05
N ARG A 438 6.02 23.90 28.35
CA ARG A 438 7.13 23.29 29.09
C ARG A 438 8.42 23.14 28.28
N ASP A 439 8.33 23.19 26.95
CA ASP A 439 9.44 22.94 26.04
C ASP A 439 9.94 24.28 25.48
N SER A 440 11.26 24.42 25.30
CA SER A 440 11.89 25.65 24.80
C SER A 440 11.98 25.73 23.27
N PHE A 441 11.40 24.77 22.55
CA PHE A 441 11.50 24.64 21.11
C PHE A 441 10.14 24.66 20.40
N ILE A 442 10.19 24.83 19.08
CA ILE A 442 9.07 24.73 18.13
C ILE A 442 9.46 23.67 17.08
N ILE A 443 8.57 22.70 16.87
CA ILE A 443 8.67 21.78 15.75
C ILE A 443 7.97 22.44 14.57
N ASP A 444 8.75 22.90 13.60
CA ASP A 444 8.24 23.43 12.34
C ASP A 444 7.80 22.30 11.43
N LEU A 445 6.55 22.37 10.98
CA LEU A 445 5.96 21.40 10.07
C LEU A 445 5.93 21.97 8.65
N ARG A 446 6.35 21.15 7.68
CA ARG A 446 6.28 21.45 6.25
C ARG A 446 5.37 20.45 5.55
N HIS A 447 4.82 20.87 4.41
CA HIS A 447 4.02 19.98 3.58
C HIS A 447 4.85 18.77 3.16
N ILE A 448 4.27 17.57 3.28
CA ILE A 448 4.85 16.39 2.65
C ILE A 448 4.41 16.27 1.19
N VAL A 449 3.25 16.85 0.86
CA VAL A 449 2.60 16.75 -0.45
C VAL A 449 2.10 18.12 -0.89
N GLN A 450 2.26 18.40 -2.17
CA GLN A 450 1.65 19.55 -2.83
C GLN A 450 1.10 19.09 -4.19
N ASP A 451 -0.15 19.43 -4.49
CA ASP A 451 -0.84 19.05 -5.73
C ASP A 451 -0.81 17.54 -6.06
N GLY A 452 -0.81 16.70 -5.01
CA GLY A 452 -0.75 15.25 -5.13
C GLY A 452 0.66 14.68 -5.38
N CYS A 453 1.70 15.52 -5.41
CA CYS A 453 3.10 15.12 -5.56
C CYS A 453 3.85 15.17 -4.23
N LEU A 454 4.65 14.13 -3.96
CA LEU A 454 5.50 14.06 -2.77
C LEU A 454 6.67 15.07 -2.88
N LEU A 455 6.92 15.83 -1.82
CA LEU A 455 7.96 16.86 -1.77
C LEU A 455 9.28 16.36 -1.15
N ASP A 456 10.39 16.93 -1.60
CA ASP A 456 11.77 16.64 -1.18
C ASP A 456 12.15 15.16 -1.28
N VAL A 457 11.74 14.51 -2.38
CA VAL A 457 12.10 13.11 -2.63
C VAL A 457 13.59 13.00 -2.90
N VAL A 458 14.30 12.28 -2.03
CA VAL A 458 15.72 11.98 -2.20
C VAL A 458 15.89 10.56 -2.75
N GLY A 459 16.78 10.41 -3.73
CA GLY A 459 17.12 9.10 -4.26
C GLY A 459 17.70 8.22 -3.16
N SER A 460 17.25 6.97 -3.07
CA SER A 460 17.87 5.97 -2.20
C SER A 460 19.29 5.70 -2.71
N ARG A 461 20.28 6.46 -2.25
CA ARG A 461 21.70 6.16 -2.55
C ARG A 461 21.99 4.80 -1.96
N ARG A 462 22.19 3.80 -2.83
CA ARG A 462 22.86 2.56 -2.44
C ARG A 462 24.26 2.95 -1.98
N SER A 463 24.60 2.60 -0.74
CA SER A 463 26.00 2.52 -0.32
C SER A 463 26.69 1.50 -1.24
N GLU A 464 27.64 1.98 -2.04
CA GLU A 464 28.60 1.15 -2.75
C GLU A 464 29.43 0.30 -1.78
#